data_AF-A0A7S2E102-F1
#
_entry.id   AF-A0A7S2E102-F1
#
_cell.length_a   1.000
_cell.length_b   1.000
_cell.length_c   1.000
_cell.angle_alpha   90.00
_cell.angle_beta   90.00
_cell.angle_gamma   90.00
#
_symmetry.space_group_name_H-M   'P 1'
#
loop_
_entity.id
_entity.type
_entity.pdbx_description
1 polymer ?
#
loop_
_entity_poly.entity_id
_entity_poly.type
_entity_poly.pdbx_seq_one_letter_code
_entity_poly.pdbx_strand_id
1 'polypeptide(L)'
;MLADLRPCVEKVVAHLGLGLQASDIDELLPTFDFGHMKANADQFQPVSVSWKEGFQFLRKGTKGDASVLYGPAECDAYARAFAERFADGPPAWAPYTVPAAKAEPTGAA
;
A
#
# COMPACT_ATOMS: atom_id res chain seq x y z
N MET A 1 -4.15 4.56 -6.32
CA MET A 1 -4.45 3.12 -6.20
C MET A 1 -5.37 2.86 -5.02
N LEU A 2 -4.94 2.98 -3.75
CA LEU A 2 -5.84 2.68 -2.62
C LEU A 2 -6.96 3.72 -2.36
N ALA A 3 -6.77 4.98 -2.76
CA ALA A 3 -7.79 6.02 -2.60
C ALA A 3 -8.75 6.10 -3.80
N ASP A 4 -8.17 6.08 -5.01
CA ASP A 4 -8.89 5.94 -6.27
C ASP A 4 -7.97 5.18 -7.24
N LEU A 5 -8.55 4.17 -7.90
CA LEU A 5 -7.84 3.28 -8.81
C LEU A 5 -7.99 3.72 -10.25
N ARG A 6 -9.14 4.28 -10.65
CA ARG A 6 -9.42 4.63 -12.05
C ARG A 6 -8.40 5.61 -12.63
N PRO A 7 -8.09 6.76 -12.00
CA PRO A 7 -7.10 7.69 -12.54
C PRO A 7 -5.70 7.08 -12.62
N CYS A 8 -5.42 6.05 -11.83
CA CYS A 8 -4.15 5.33 -11.91
C CYS A 8 -4.12 4.40 -13.13
N VAL A 9 -5.21 3.67 -13.40
CA VAL A 9 -5.35 2.82 -14.59
C VAL A 9 -5.30 3.68 -15.86
N GLU A 10 -6.04 4.78 -15.91
CA GLU A 10 -6.02 5.72 -17.04
C GLU A 10 -4.62 6.26 -17.34
N LYS A 11 -3.83 6.58 -16.30
CA LYS A 11 -2.43 6.99 -16.47
C LYS A 11 -1.56 5.89 -17.07
N VAL A 12 -1.75 4.63 -16.65
CA VAL A 12 -1.01 3.49 -17.20
C VAL A 12 -1.39 3.25 -18.66
N VAL A 13 -2.69 3.29 -18.97
CA VAL A 13 -3.23 3.17 -20.33
C VAL A 13 -2.63 4.23 -21.25
N ALA A 14 -2.65 5.50 -20.82
CA ALA A 14 -2.06 6.60 -21.57
C ALA A 14 -0.54 6.46 -21.73
N HIS A 15 0.17 6.06 -20.68
CA HIS A 15 1.63 5.87 -20.71
C HIS A 15 2.05 4.79 -21.69
N LEU A 16 1.29 3.69 -21.75
CA LEU A 16 1.56 2.56 -22.64
C LEU A 16 0.94 2.71 -24.04
N GLY A 17 0.13 3.75 -24.27
CA GLY A 17 -0.57 3.95 -25.54
C GLY A 17 -1.61 2.86 -25.84
N LEU A 18 -2.21 2.27 -24.81
CA LEU A 18 -3.24 1.25 -24.97
C LEU A 18 -4.53 1.95 -25.39
N GLY A 19 -5.10 1.63 -26.55
CA GLY A 19 -6.31 2.26 -27.09
C GLY A 19 -7.61 1.88 -26.37
N LEU A 20 -7.56 1.70 -25.04
CA LEU A 20 -8.70 1.28 -24.22
C LEU A 20 -9.71 2.42 -24.08
N GLN A 21 -10.98 2.05 -24.22
CA GLN A 21 -12.10 2.94 -23.99
C GLN A 21 -12.50 2.92 -22.51
N ALA A 22 -13.32 3.89 -22.10
CA ALA A 22 -13.81 3.97 -20.72
C ALA A 22 -14.54 2.67 -20.30
N SER A 23 -15.31 2.06 -21.21
CA SER A 23 -16.00 0.79 -20.96
C SER A 23 -15.05 -0.37 -20.65
N ASP A 24 -13.90 -0.41 -21.32
CA ASP A 24 -12.89 -1.47 -21.08
C ASP A 24 -12.28 -1.30 -19.68
N ILE A 25 -12.04 -0.05 -19.28
CA ILE A 25 -11.55 0.27 -17.94
C ILE A 25 -12.61 -0.08 -16.88
N ASP A 26 -13.89 0.18 -17.15
CA ASP A 26 -15.00 -0.15 -16.25
C ASP A 26 -15.09 -1.66 -16.00
N GLU A 27 -14.87 -2.46 -17.05
CA GLU A 27 -14.85 -3.93 -16.95
C GLU A 27 -13.63 -4.43 -16.18
N LEU A 28 -12.46 -3.80 -16.35
CA LEU A 28 -11.22 -4.21 -15.70
C LEU A 28 -11.15 -3.84 -14.21
N LEU A 29 -11.69 -2.69 -13.81
CA LEU A 29 -11.53 -2.16 -12.46
C LEU A 29 -11.91 -3.15 -11.33
N PRO A 30 -13.02 -3.89 -11.41
CA PRO A 30 -13.36 -4.91 -10.41
C PRO A 30 -12.30 -6.01 -10.27
N THR A 31 -11.59 -6.35 -11.35
CA THR A 31 -10.56 -7.41 -11.33
C THR A 31 -9.30 -7.00 -10.55
N PHE A 32 -9.09 -5.70 -10.38
CA PHE A 32 -7.97 -5.13 -9.63
C PHE A 32 -8.30 -4.89 -8.15
N ASP A 33 -9.54 -5.15 -7.72
CA ASP A 33 -9.91 -5.07 -6.32
C ASP A 33 -9.13 -6.10 -5.49
N PHE A 34 -8.70 -5.70 -4.29
CA PHE A 34 -7.91 -6.59 -3.44
C PHE A 34 -8.71 -7.85 -3.02
N GLY A 35 -10.03 -7.72 -2.81
CA GLY A 35 -10.92 -8.84 -2.53
C GLY A 35 -11.00 -9.81 -3.71
N HIS A 36 -11.16 -9.28 -4.94
CA HIS A 36 -11.12 -10.09 -6.15
C HIS A 36 -9.79 -10.84 -6.29
N MET A 37 -8.66 -10.13 -6.16
CA MET A 37 -7.33 -10.74 -6.25
C MET A 37 -7.11 -11.81 -5.18
N LYS A 38 -7.60 -11.57 -3.96
CA LYS A 38 -7.47 -12.53 -2.85
C LYS A 38 -8.35 -13.77 -3.02
N ALA A 39 -9.53 -13.63 -3.63
CA ALA A 39 -10.39 -14.76 -3.98
C ALA A 39 -9.78 -15.62 -5.12
N ASN A 40 -8.99 -15.01 -6.00
CA ASN A 40 -8.30 -15.66 -7.13
C ASN A 40 -6.78 -15.73 -6.90
N ALA A 41 -6.38 -16.02 -5.65
CA ALA A 41 -4.98 -15.89 -5.22
C ALA A 41 -4.00 -16.76 -6.04
N ASP A 42 -4.46 -17.86 -6.62
CA ASP A 42 -3.69 -18.74 -7.50
C ASP A 42 -3.14 -18.03 -8.75
N GLN A 43 -3.83 -17.00 -9.25
CA GLN A 43 -3.38 -16.20 -10.39
C GLN A 43 -2.38 -15.10 -10.00
N PHE A 44 -2.37 -14.70 -8.72
CA PHE A 44 -1.62 -13.54 -8.23
C PHE A 44 -0.47 -13.90 -7.30
N GLN A 45 -0.39 -15.14 -6.81
CA GLN A 45 0.69 -15.60 -5.93
C GLN A 45 1.80 -16.31 -6.72
N PRO A 46 3.07 -16.17 -6.29
CA PRO A 46 4.18 -16.90 -6.91
C PRO A 46 4.02 -18.41 -6.73
N VAL A 47 4.15 -19.17 -7.82
CA VAL A 47 4.06 -20.65 -7.81
C VAL A 47 5.33 -21.30 -7.25
N SER A 48 6.47 -20.61 -7.35
CA SER A 48 7.79 -21.15 -6.98
C SER A 48 8.13 -21.02 -5.48
N VAL A 49 7.24 -20.44 -4.66
CA VAL A 49 7.52 -20.15 -3.26
C VAL A 49 6.55 -20.89 -2.36
N SER A 50 7.08 -21.79 -1.54
CA SER A 50 6.33 -22.42 -0.45
C SER A 50 6.28 -21.47 0.75
N TRP A 51 5.09 -20.95 1.04
CA TRP A 51 4.86 -20.09 2.20
C TRP A 51 4.81 -20.91 3.49
N LYS A 52 5.36 -20.37 4.57
CA LYS A 52 5.17 -20.93 5.91
C LYS A 52 3.68 -20.88 6.29
N GLU A 53 3.26 -21.81 7.13
CA GLU A 53 1.90 -21.81 7.66
C GLU A 53 1.56 -20.46 8.31
N GLY A 54 0.37 -19.93 8.00
CA GLY A 54 -0.07 -18.61 8.44
C GLY A 54 0.43 -17.42 7.60
N PHE A 55 1.33 -17.63 6.63
CA PHE A 55 1.80 -16.58 5.73
C PHE A 55 1.04 -16.61 4.40
N GLN A 56 0.76 -15.42 3.88
CA GLN A 56 0.07 -15.21 2.61
C GLN A 56 0.76 -14.09 1.84
N PHE A 57 0.89 -14.24 0.53
CA PHE A 57 1.37 -13.17 -0.36
C PHE A 57 0.39 -11.98 -0.34
N LEU A 58 -0.90 -12.25 -0.56
CA LEU A 58 -1.99 -11.26 -0.45
C LEU A 58 -2.55 -11.22 0.99
N ARG A 59 -1.90 -10.42 1.86
CA ARG A 59 -2.23 -10.39 3.30
C ARG A 59 -3.46 -9.51 3.65
N LYS A 60 -3.31 -8.18 3.69
CA LYS A 60 -4.34 -7.23 4.17
C LYS A 60 -4.81 -6.19 3.14
N GLY A 61 -3.96 -5.78 2.20
CA GLY A 61 -4.35 -4.81 1.15
C GLY A 61 -4.67 -3.40 1.66
N THR A 62 -4.23 -3.02 2.87
CA THR A 62 -4.56 -1.73 3.50
C THR A 62 -3.35 -0.83 3.69
N LYS A 63 -3.59 0.49 3.71
CA LYS A 63 -2.59 1.51 4.10
C LYS A 63 -2.58 1.67 5.62
N GLY A 64 -1.40 1.82 6.22
CA GLY A 64 -1.25 2.22 7.63
C GLY A 64 -1.18 1.08 8.65
N ASP A 65 -1.11 -0.19 8.22
CA ASP A 65 -1.00 -1.35 9.14
C ASP A 65 0.25 -1.30 10.04
N ALA A 66 1.29 -0.54 9.63
CA ALA A 66 2.48 -0.29 10.43
C ALA A 66 2.15 0.31 11.81
N SER A 67 1.10 1.14 11.90
CA SER A 67 0.67 1.76 13.17
C SER A 67 0.18 0.74 14.20
N VAL A 68 -0.18 -0.48 13.79
CA VAL A 68 -0.60 -1.56 14.69
C VAL A 68 0.60 -2.35 15.21
N LEU A 69 1.73 -2.31 14.48
CA LEU A 69 2.91 -3.13 14.77
C LEU A 69 4.00 -2.39 15.54
N TYR A 70 4.11 -1.07 15.34
CA TYR A 70 5.19 -0.27 15.93
C TYR A 70 4.73 0.49 17.18
N GLY A 71 5.60 0.49 18.19
CA GLY A 71 5.48 1.32 19.38
C GLY A 71 6.12 2.70 19.19
N PRO A 72 6.11 3.53 20.24
CA PRO A 72 6.66 4.90 20.17
C PRO A 72 8.14 4.92 19.77
N ALA A 73 8.96 4.04 20.35
CA ALA A 73 10.38 3.98 20.06
C ALA A 73 10.70 3.66 18.60
N GLU A 74 9.97 2.71 17.99
CA GLU A 74 10.15 2.39 16.57
C GLU A 74 9.66 3.51 15.66
N CYS A 75 8.57 4.19 16.02
CA CYS A 75 8.08 5.37 15.30
C CYS A 75 9.12 6.51 15.32
N ASP A 76 9.72 6.78 16.48
CA ASP A 76 10.75 7.82 16.62
C ASP A 76 12.04 7.47 15.86
N ALA A 77 12.45 6.19 15.89
CA ALA A 77 13.56 5.70 15.11
C ALA A 77 13.32 5.87 13.60
N TYR A 78 12.11 5.54 13.12
CA TYR A 78 11.71 5.75 11.73
C TYR A 78 11.69 7.23 11.36
N ALA A 79 11.13 8.10 12.21
CA ALA A 79 11.07 9.54 11.98
C ALA A 79 12.46 10.15 11.76
N ARG A 80 13.42 9.78 12.61
CA ARG A 80 14.82 10.20 12.50
C ARG A 80 15.47 9.70 11.20
N ALA A 81 15.35 8.41 10.90
CA ALA A 81 15.90 7.84 9.67
C ALA A 81 15.28 8.48 8.41
N PHE A 82 13.98 8.82 8.45
CA PHE A 82 13.30 9.51 7.37
C PHE A 82 13.87 10.92 7.17
N ALA A 83 14.04 11.70 8.24
CA ALA A 83 14.61 13.04 8.18
C ALA A 83 16.07 13.05 7.70
N GLU A 84 16.88 12.09 8.14
CA GLU A 84 18.26 11.93 7.68
C GLU A 84 18.34 11.61 6.18
N ARG A 85 17.42 10.77 5.68
CA ARG A 85 17.43 10.35 4.28
C ARG A 85 16.82 11.37 3.32
N PHE A 86 15.86 12.14 3.83
CA PHE A 86 15.09 13.14 3.09
C PHE A 86 15.21 14.50 3.80
N ALA A 87 16.45 15.01 3.92
CA ALA A 87 16.72 16.28 4.60
C ALA A 87 15.95 17.46 4.00
N ASP A 88 15.77 17.46 2.67
CA ASP A 88 14.99 18.48 1.93
C ASP A 88 13.52 18.08 1.74
N GLY A 89 13.07 17.02 2.43
CA GLY A 89 11.76 16.39 2.27
C GLY A 89 11.73 15.30 1.20
N PRO A 90 10.67 14.47 1.18
CA PRO A 90 10.49 13.45 0.16
C PRO A 90 10.23 14.09 -1.21
N PRO A 91 10.50 13.38 -2.32
CA PRO A 91 10.16 13.86 -3.65
C PRO A 91 8.67 14.22 -3.75
N ALA A 92 8.33 15.29 -4.47
CA ALA A 92 6.96 15.77 -4.59
C ALA A 92 5.96 14.74 -5.16
N TRP A 93 6.45 13.77 -5.94
CA TRP A 93 5.65 12.68 -6.49
C TRP A 93 5.39 11.54 -5.48
N ALA A 94 6.09 11.54 -4.33
CA ALA A 94 6.05 10.50 -3.31
C ALA A 94 5.34 11.00 -2.05
N PRO A 95 4.09 10.57 -1.77
CA PRO A 95 3.33 11.01 -0.60
C PRO A 95 3.75 10.22 0.66
N TYR A 96 5.05 10.05 0.90
CA TYR A 96 5.55 9.42 2.11
C TYR A 96 5.49 10.42 3.26
N THR A 97 4.94 9.99 4.39
CA THR A 97 4.83 10.81 5.59
C THR A 97 5.30 10.01 6.79
N VAL A 98 5.94 10.68 7.74
CA VAL A 98 6.24 10.09 9.04
C VAL A 98 4.92 9.86 9.79
N PRO A 99 4.64 8.65 10.31
CA PRO A 99 3.49 8.43 11.16
C PRO A 99 3.54 9.33 12.39
N ALA A 100 2.41 9.91 12.80
CA ALA A 100 2.35 10.60 14.08
C ALA A 100 2.65 9.61 15.22
N ALA A 101 3.53 10.00 16.14
CA ALA A 101 3.78 9.21 17.35
C ALA A 101 2.45 9.00 18.09
N LYS A 102 2.18 7.77 18.54
CA LYS A 102 1.03 7.51 19.40
C LYS A 102 1.26 8.25 20.72
N ALA A 103 0.31 9.07 21.15
CA ALA A 103 0.28 9.59 22.51
C ALA A 103 0.27 8.39 23.47
N GLU A 104 1.14 8.40 24.48
CA GLU A 104 1.13 7.39 25.53
C GLU A 104 -0.27 7.34 26.16
N PRO A 105 -0.81 6.15 26.47
CA PRO A 105 -1.97 6.06 27.34
C PRO A 105 -1.55 6.61 28.70
N THR A 106 -1.98 7.83 29.02
CA THR A 106 -1.86 8.39 30.36
C THR A 106 -2.54 7.40 31.30
N GLY A 107 -1.74 6.73 32.13
CA GLY A 107 -2.22 5.72 33.08
C GLY A 107 -3.41 6.26 33.87
N ALA A 108 -4.57 5.67 33.67
CA ALA A 108 -5.70 5.83 34.55
C ALA A 108 -5.53 4.84 35.71
N ALA A 109 -5.16 5.43 36.86
CA ALA A 109 -5.18 5.00 38.25
C ALA A 109 -5.58 3.55 38.59
#